data_AF-A0A8T7B569-F1
#
_entry.id   AF-A0A8T7B569-F1
#
_cell.length_a   1.000
_cell.length_b   1.000
_cell.length_c   1.000
_cell.angle_alpha   90.00
_cell.angle_beta   90.00
_cell.angle_gamma   90.00
#
_symmetry.space_group_name_H-M   'P 1'
#
loop_
_entity.id
_entity.type
_entity.pdbx_description
1 polymer ?
#
loop_
_entity_poly.entity_id
_entity_poly.type
_entity_poly.pdbx_seq_one_letter_code
_entity_poly.pdbx_strand_id
1 'polypeptide(L)'
;MSFSNDDQAQRRKRDSIPRILVLADLSCYPGRGEREPLLDRAIRKIDADNFDALLKRYAPGIGSDPASRITFERLEDFHPDSLYRHLTIFAALRDLRSRLADPATFEAASAELLSETAQSEPDEAAPASDSGDMFDRLLGAPAGSGAGKADQGRGLVSKMMADVVAPYIEPDIADRQAQLVSSVDQSIAQTMNVVLHAAPFQRCEGLWRALRDLVFSFDAEDEAQVYVMDVTADELMVDLGSETPLEQSSIYRRVVEREKDTAGGEPWAAVVSDLSFGQSPDSLALAAYMGGLAAHAGGPLLAAADPALFGAGKLEGRADPDDWTVEGRLAGAWAALREHPVAQYIGLAAPRLLGRLPYGRQTDEIDSFDYDEFANGRNHADYLWTTPAFAVARALVAELSGYDGLDIDDLPMHVFEEDGEREIQPCAEAWLADRAAQQIMGAGIMPVLSVRGSNRARIVRLQSIAESPTALT
;
A
#
# COMPACT_ATOMS: atom_id res chain seq x y z
N MET A 1 8.80 -8.29 -52.80
CA MET A 1 8.86 -8.92 -51.46
C MET A 1 7.62 -8.45 -50.72
N SER A 2 6.60 -9.31 -50.63
CA SER A 2 5.38 -9.02 -49.88
C SER A 2 5.69 -9.28 -48.41
N PHE A 3 5.82 -8.23 -47.60
CA PHE A 3 5.89 -8.38 -46.16
C PHE A 3 4.57 -9.00 -45.67
N SER A 4 4.64 -10.02 -44.82
CA SER A 4 3.45 -10.65 -44.23
C SER A 4 2.67 -9.61 -43.42
N ASN A 5 1.34 -9.74 -43.33
CA ASN A 5 0.52 -8.86 -42.51
C ASN A 5 0.97 -8.87 -41.03
N ASP A 6 1.51 -9.99 -40.54
CA ASP A 6 2.09 -10.11 -39.20
C ASP A 6 3.36 -9.27 -39.00
N ASP A 7 4.18 -9.14 -40.05
CA ASP A 7 5.43 -8.37 -40.04
C ASP A 7 5.14 -6.85 -40.00
N GLN A 8 4.04 -6.43 -40.63
CA GLN A 8 3.57 -5.04 -40.55
C GLN A 8 2.85 -4.74 -39.23
N ALA A 9 2.12 -5.70 -38.66
CA ALA A 9 1.49 -5.58 -37.35
C ALA A 9 2.54 -5.51 -36.22
N GLN A 10 3.57 -6.35 -36.25
CA GLN A 10 4.68 -6.33 -35.30
C GLN A 10 5.54 -5.06 -35.43
N ARG A 11 5.73 -4.53 -36.65
CA ARG A 11 6.39 -3.23 -36.86
C ARG A 11 5.57 -2.07 -36.29
N ARG A 12 4.25 -2.04 -36.53
CA ARG A 12 3.37 -1.02 -35.93
C ARG A 12 3.38 -1.07 -34.39
N LYS A 13 3.39 -2.27 -33.80
CA LYS A 13 3.51 -2.48 -32.34
C LYS A 13 4.83 -1.96 -31.76
N ARG A 14 5.87 -1.81 -32.60
CA ARG A 14 7.19 -1.27 -32.24
C ARG A 14 7.29 0.26 -32.39
N ASP A 15 6.39 0.85 -33.19
CA ASP A 15 6.33 2.30 -33.43
C ASP A 15 5.27 2.99 -32.54
N SER A 16 4.41 2.24 -31.84
CA SER A 16 3.39 2.76 -30.92
C SER A 16 3.91 2.80 -29.48
N ILE A 17 3.66 3.90 -28.78
CA ILE A 17 4.03 4.09 -27.37
C ILE A 17 3.25 3.07 -26.51
N PRO A 18 3.90 2.26 -25.67
CA PRO A 18 3.22 1.27 -24.84
C PRO A 18 2.20 1.93 -23.88
N ARG A 19 0.97 1.40 -23.88
CA ARG A 19 -0.12 1.84 -22.98
C ARG A 19 -0.24 0.90 -21.79
N ILE A 20 -0.05 1.41 -20.58
CA ILE A 20 -0.20 0.66 -19.33
C ILE A 20 -1.52 1.01 -18.67
N LEU A 21 -2.36 0.01 -18.38
CA LEU A 21 -3.60 0.20 -17.63
C LEU A 21 -3.43 -0.25 -16.18
N VAL A 22 -3.65 0.64 -15.23
CA VAL A 22 -3.66 0.35 -13.79
C VAL A 22 -5.11 0.20 -13.33
N LEU A 23 -5.45 -0.98 -12.81
CA LEU A 23 -6.71 -1.29 -12.15
C LEU A 23 -6.44 -1.42 -10.64
N ALA A 24 -6.83 -0.40 -9.86
CA ALA A 24 -6.52 -0.34 -8.44
C ALA A 24 -7.60 0.41 -7.64
N ASP A 25 -7.65 0.24 -6.32
CA ASP A 25 -8.60 0.96 -5.45
C ASP A 25 -8.11 2.39 -5.15
N LEU A 26 -8.11 3.24 -6.18
CA LEU A 26 -7.61 4.62 -6.14
C LEU A 26 -8.36 5.50 -5.14
N SER A 27 -9.64 5.23 -4.92
CA SER A 27 -10.45 5.94 -3.92
C SER A 27 -10.19 5.45 -2.48
N CYS A 28 -9.50 4.32 -2.30
CA CYS A 28 -9.22 3.69 -1.01
C CYS A 28 -10.45 3.50 -0.11
N TYR A 29 -11.65 3.53 -0.70
CA TYR A 29 -12.88 3.79 0.01
C TYR A 29 -13.54 2.47 0.44
N PRO A 30 -13.66 2.17 1.75
CA PRO A 30 -14.24 0.92 2.23
C PRO A 30 -15.77 0.87 2.10
N GLY A 31 -16.42 1.98 1.77
CA GLY A 31 -17.88 2.04 1.66
C GLY A 31 -18.40 1.61 0.30
N ARG A 32 -19.52 0.88 0.28
CA ARG A 32 -20.42 0.76 -0.88
C ARG A 32 -21.18 2.08 -1.14
N GLY A 33 -20.48 3.20 -1.21
CA GLY A 33 -21.07 4.40 -1.81
C GLY A 33 -21.47 4.08 -3.24
N GLU A 34 -22.37 4.87 -3.84
CA GLU A 34 -22.76 4.74 -5.25
C GLU A 34 -21.54 5.05 -6.16
N ARG A 35 -20.56 4.14 -6.18
CA ARG A 35 -19.51 4.16 -7.19
C ARG A 35 -20.19 3.87 -8.54
N GLU A 36 -19.78 4.62 -9.55
CA GLU A 36 -20.30 4.44 -10.91
C GLU A 36 -20.08 2.98 -11.36
N PRO A 37 -21.06 2.28 -11.97
CA PRO A 37 -20.87 0.91 -12.43
C PRO A 37 -19.59 0.72 -13.25
N LEU A 38 -18.92 -0.44 -13.11
CA LEU A 38 -17.65 -0.72 -13.81
C LEU A 38 -17.71 -0.43 -15.32
N LEU A 39 -18.85 -0.73 -15.95
CA LEU A 39 -19.09 -0.50 -17.36
C LEU A 39 -18.99 0.98 -17.76
N ASP A 40 -19.41 1.90 -16.89
CA ASP A 40 -19.50 3.32 -17.18
C ASP A 40 -18.32 4.13 -16.63
N ARG A 41 -17.56 3.53 -15.71
CA ARG A 41 -16.41 4.15 -15.04
C ARG A 41 -15.33 4.57 -16.04
N ALA A 42 -14.81 5.78 -15.89
CA ALA A 42 -13.82 6.33 -16.81
C ALA A 42 -12.40 5.77 -16.55
N ILE A 43 -11.75 5.28 -17.61
CA ILE A 43 -10.30 5.11 -17.70
C ILE A 43 -9.69 6.47 -18.02
N ARG A 44 -8.69 6.91 -17.25
CA ARG A 44 -8.09 8.25 -17.37
C ARG A 44 -6.59 8.14 -17.61
N LYS A 45 -6.05 8.89 -18.57
CA LYS A 45 -4.60 9.04 -18.71
C LYS A 45 -4.06 9.79 -17.48
N ILE A 46 -2.94 9.33 -16.94
CA ILE A 46 -2.21 9.97 -15.85
C ILE A 46 -0.75 10.22 -16.28
N ASP A 47 -0.23 11.38 -15.94
CA ASP A 47 1.16 11.81 -16.17
C ASP A 47 1.62 12.73 -15.02
N ALA A 48 2.89 13.16 -15.06
CA ALA A 48 3.46 14.01 -14.02
C ALA A 48 2.74 15.37 -13.87
N ASP A 49 2.12 15.88 -14.94
CA ASP A 49 1.44 17.19 -14.94
C ASP A 49 0.05 17.14 -14.32
N ASN A 50 -0.65 15.99 -14.44
CA ASN A 50 -2.02 15.83 -13.96
C ASN A 50 -2.17 14.94 -12.71
N PHE A 51 -1.07 14.40 -12.18
CA PHE A 51 -1.06 13.48 -11.05
C PHE A 51 -1.86 14.00 -9.85
N ASP A 52 -1.54 15.21 -9.35
CA ASP A 52 -2.22 15.81 -8.20
C ASP A 52 -3.69 16.12 -8.48
N ALA A 53 -4.01 16.52 -9.72
CA ALA A 53 -5.38 16.79 -10.13
C ALA A 53 -6.23 15.51 -10.13
N LEU A 54 -5.65 14.36 -10.51
CA LEU A 54 -6.32 13.06 -10.44
C LEU A 54 -6.44 12.56 -9.01
N LEU A 55 -5.39 12.69 -8.19
CA LEU A 55 -5.44 12.30 -6.77
C LEU A 55 -6.56 13.08 -6.06
N LYS A 56 -6.58 14.42 -6.21
CA LYS A 56 -7.68 15.27 -5.71
C LYS A 56 -9.05 14.87 -6.24
N ARG A 57 -9.15 14.42 -7.50
CA ARG A 57 -10.42 14.01 -8.10
C ARG A 57 -10.95 12.71 -7.50
N TYR A 58 -10.08 11.73 -7.28
CA TYR A 58 -10.47 10.48 -6.63
C TYR A 58 -10.74 10.69 -5.14
N ALA A 59 -10.12 11.72 -4.54
CA ALA A 59 -10.26 12.09 -3.14
C ALA A 59 -10.20 10.86 -2.22
N PRO A 60 -9.06 10.12 -2.20
CA PRO A 60 -8.94 8.88 -1.48
C PRO A 60 -9.38 9.06 -0.03
N GLY A 61 -10.19 8.14 0.48
CA GLY A 61 -10.90 8.32 1.74
C GLY A 61 -10.77 7.10 2.66
N ILE A 62 -10.21 7.29 3.85
CA ILE A 62 -10.05 6.22 4.84
C ILE A 62 -10.98 6.48 6.03
N GLY A 63 -11.66 5.42 6.46
CA GLY A 63 -12.63 5.43 7.55
C GLY A 63 -14.03 5.14 7.04
N SER A 64 -14.79 4.38 7.82
CA SER A 64 -16.15 3.98 7.44
C SER A 64 -17.21 5.08 7.61
N ASP A 65 -17.00 6.02 8.55
CA ASP A 65 -17.93 7.13 8.81
C ASP A 65 -17.65 8.34 7.89
N PRO A 66 -18.62 8.75 7.06
CA PRO A 66 -18.54 9.96 6.25
C PRO A 66 -18.16 11.25 6.98
N ALA A 67 -18.48 11.36 8.28
CA ALA A 67 -18.27 12.58 9.07
C ALA A 67 -16.85 12.71 9.64
N SER A 68 -16.12 11.61 9.76
CA SER A 68 -14.79 11.57 10.38
C SER A 68 -13.71 10.90 9.52
N ARG A 69 -14.08 10.48 8.31
CA ARG A 69 -13.13 10.00 7.31
C ARG A 69 -11.99 10.99 7.06
N ILE A 70 -10.82 10.42 6.85
CA ILE A 70 -9.65 11.14 6.38
C ILE A 70 -9.69 11.14 4.86
N THR A 71 -9.59 12.30 4.23
CA THR A 71 -9.51 12.42 2.77
C THR A 71 -8.20 13.07 2.34
N PHE A 72 -7.65 12.62 1.23
CA PHE A 72 -6.37 13.11 0.70
C PHE A 72 -6.60 13.82 -0.64
N GLU A 73 -5.95 14.96 -0.85
CA GLU A 73 -5.97 15.69 -2.11
C GLU A 73 -4.60 15.75 -2.81
N ARG A 74 -3.53 15.41 -2.08
CA ARG A 74 -2.15 15.33 -2.57
C ARG A 74 -1.35 14.33 -1.73
N LEU A 75 -0.17 13.95 -2.20
CA LEU A 75 0.69 13.01 -1.46
C LEU A 75 1.19 13.57 -0.12
N GLU A 76 1.39 14.88 -0.01
CA GLU A 76 1.83 15.51 1.24
C GLU A 76 0.74 15.45 2.33
N ASP A 77 -0.51 15.13 1.99
CA ASP A 77 -1.57 14.95 2.98
C ASP A 77 -1.38 13.67 3.80
N PHE A 78 -0.58 12.69 3.30
CA PHE A 78 -0.16 11.52 4.08
C PHE A 78 0.98 11.83 5.07
N HIS A 79 1.62 13.01 4.98
CA HIS A 79 2.73 13.39 5.85
C HIS A 79 2.26 13.67 7.28
N PRO A 80 3.02 13.27 8.34
CA PRO A 80 2.64 13.47 9.74
C PRO A 80 2.32 14.93 10.08
N ASP A 81 3.06 15.89 9.53
CA ASP A 81 2.76 17.32 9.72
C ASP A 81 1.39 17.73 9.15
N SER A 82 0.97 17.14 8.03
CA SER A 82 -0.37 17.39 7.49
C SER A 82 -1.44 16.72 8.34
N LEU A 83 -1.23 15.45 8.72
CA LEU A 83 -2.17 14.70 9.55
C LEU A 83 -2.38 15.37 10.92
N TYR A 84 -1.29 15.76 11.58
CA TYR A 84 -1.33 16.47 12.86
C TYR A 84 -2.14 17.77 12.78
N ARG A 85 -1.96 18.53 11.69
CA ARG A 85 -2.66 19.81 11.49
C ARG A 85 -4.15 19.65 11.15
N HIS A 86 -4.52 18.61 10.41
CA HIS A 86 -5.86 18.54 9.83
C HIS A 86 -6.79 17.54 10.52
N LEU A 87 -6.27 16.49 11.14
CA LEU A 87 -7.13 15.50 11.78
C LEU A 87 -7.70 16.02 13.10
N THR A 88 -8.98 15.73 13.30
CA THR A 88 -9.74 16.12 14.49
C THR A 88 -9.27 15.35 15.74
N ILE A 89 -8.76 14.13 15.56
CA ILE A 89 -8.20 13.32 16.65
C ILE A 89 -7.05 14.02 17.39
N PHE A 90 -6.27 14.85 16.68
CA PHE A 90 -5.20 15.65 17.27
C PHE A 90 -5.65 17.00 17.81
N ALA A 91 -6.92 17.41 17.62
CA ALA A 91 -7.36 18.76 17.99
C ALA A 91 -7.24 19.03 19.50
N ALA A 92 -7.67 18.08 20.34
CA ALA A 92 -7.57 18.20 21.80
C ALA A 92 -6.10 18.21 22.26
N LEU A 93 -5.26 17.32 21.72
CA LEU A 93 -3.84 17.25 22.05
C LEU A 93 -3.08 18.51 21.62
N ARG A 94 -3.42 19.09 20.45
CA ARG A 94 -2.86 20.36 19.97
C ARG A 94 -3.19 21.53 20.89
N ASP A 95 -4.45 21.65 21.28
CA ASP A 95 -4.90 22.71 22.19
C ASP A 95 -4.20 22.59 23.55
N LEU A 96 -4.17 21.39 24.11
CA LEU A 96 -3.49 21.11 25.37
C LEU A 96 -1.99 21.42 25.29
N ARG A 97 -1.30 20.96 24.24
CA ARG A 97 0.11 21.26 24.01
C ARG A 97 0.36 22.77 23.96
N SER A 98 -0.47 23.51 23.22
CA SER A 98 -0.36 24.97 23.13
C SER A 98 -0.55 25.66 24.49
N ARG A 99 -1.51 25.20 25.30
CA ARG A 99 -1.78 25.78 26.62
C ARG A 99 -0.71 25.44 27.66
N LEU A 100 -0.07 24.27 27.55
CA LEU A 100 1.07 23.90 28.39
C LEU A 100 2.36 24.63 27.96
N ALA A 101 2.52 24.94 26.68
CA ALA A 101 3.68 25.67 26.18
C ALA A 101 3.64 27.17 26.53
N ASP A 102 2.46 27.77 26.75
CA ASP A 102 2.33 29.16 27.17
C ASP A 102 2.42 29.29 28.71
N PRO A 103 3.44 30.02 29.24
CA PRO A 103 3.59 30.23 30.68
C PRO A 103 2.36 30.85 31.36
N ALA A 104 1.54 31.61 30.64
CA ALA A 104 0.34 32.26 31.20
C ALA A 104 -0.81 31.28 31.45
N THR A 105 -0.90 30.21 30.65
CA THR A 105 -1.97 29.19 30.75
C THR A 105 -1.51 27.88 31.38
N PHE A 106 -0.20 27.74 31.62
CA PHE A 106 0.44 26.53 32.11
C PHE A 106 -0.21 25.95 33.38
N GLU A 107 -0.32 26.75 34.45
CA GLU A 107 -0.87 26.28 35.73
C GLU A 107 -2.31 25.74 35.58
N ALA A 108 -3.15 26.45 34.83
CA ALA A 108 -4.53 26.03 34.60
C ALA A 108 -4.63 24.73 33.80
N ALA A 109 -3.82 24.60 32.73
CA ALA A 109 -3.77 23.39 31.91
C ALA A 109 -3.19 22.19 32.67
N SER A 110 -2.17 22.41 33.51
CA SER A 110 -1.61 21.36 34.36
C SER A 110 -2.61 20.87 35.41
N ALA A 111 -3.42 21.76 35.98
CA ALA A 111 -4.44 21.41 36.97
C ALA A 111 -5.60 20.62 36.34
N GLU A 112 -5.99 20.97 35.11
CA GLU A 112 -6.96 20.22 34.31
C GLU A 112 -6.48 18.79 34.07
N LEU A 113 -5.24 18.61 33.58
CA LEU A 113 -4.63 17.30 33.38
C LEU A 113 -4.64 16.44 34.65
N LEU A 114 -4.17 17.00 35.76
CA LEU A 114 -4.13 16.32 37.05
C LEU A 114 -5.54 15.88 37.50
N SER A 115 -6.55 16.71 37.23
CA SER A 115 -7.94 16.41 37.58
C SER A 115 -8.57 15.32 36.69
N GLU A 116 -8.26 15.29 35.40
CA GLU A 116 -8.74 14.25 34.47
C GLU A 116 -8.06 12.89 34.76
N THR A 117 -6.78 12.90 35.10
CA THR A 117 -6.07 11.68 35.54
C THR A 117 -6.63 11.09 36.83
N ALA A 118 -7.07 11.94 37.77
CA ALA A 118 -7.63 11.49 39.04
C ALA A 118 -9.06 10.91 38.90
N GLN A 119 -9.75 11.18 37.79
CA GLN A 119 -11.11 10.71 37.52
C GLN A 119 -11.15 9.46 36.63
N SER A 120 -10.01 9.01 36.12
CA SER A 120 -9.90 7.84 35.25
C SER A 120 -9.56 6.59 36.08
N GLU A 121 -10.55 5.77 36.43
CA GLU A 121 -10.28 4.43 37.02
C GLU A 121 -9.70 3.48 35.95
N PRO A 122 -8.79 2.56 36.32
CA PRO A 122 -8.18 1.62 35.37
C PRO A 122 -9.19 0.55 34.95
N ASP A 123 -9.83 0.74 33.79
CA ASP A 123 -10.74 -0.28 33.25
C ASP A 123 -9.97 -1.46 32.63
N GLU A 124 -10.47 -2.66 32.91
CA GLU A 124 -9.87 -3.96 32.63
C GLU A 124 -9.66 -4.18 31.11
N ALA A 125 -8.61 -4.91 30.75
CA ALA A 125 -8.19 -5.13 29.38
C ALA A 125 -9.31 -5.71 28.49
N ALA A 126 -9.76 -4.93 27.49
CA ALA A 126 -10.61 -5.42 26.42
C ALA A 126 -9.80 -6.26 25.42
N PRO A 127 -10.40 -7.32 24.84
CA PRO A 127 -9.69 -8.25 23.96
C PRO A 127 -9.28 -7.57 22.65
N ALA A 128 -8.23 -8.10 22.02
CA ALA A 128 -7.71 -7.67 20.73
C ALA A 128 -8.83 -7.65 19.67
N SER A 129 -9.31 -6.44 19.34
CA SER A 129 -10.13 -6.19 18.16
C SER A 129 -9.23 -6.01 16.94
N ASP A 130 -9.78 -6.28 15.75
CA ASP A 130 -9.10 -6.04 14.49
C ASP A 130 -8.64 -4.58 14.38
N SER A 131 -7.46 -4.37 13.81
CA SER A 131 -6.80 -3.06 13.68
C SER A 131 -7.70 -2.04 12.95
N GLY A 132 -8.49 -2.49 11.98
CA GLY A 132 -9.46 -1.66 11.25
C GLY A 132 -10.60 -1.16 12.13
N ASP A 133 -11.16 -2.01 12.99
CA ASP A 133 -12.22 -1.62 13.92
C ASP A 133 -11.69 -0.64 14.98
N MET A 134 -10.44 -0.81 15.41
CA MET A 134 -9.78 0.11 16.33
C MET A 134 -9.57 1.49 15.68
N PHE A 135 -9.11 1.52 14.43
CA PHE A 135 -8.92 2.74 13.66
C PHE A 135 -10.25 3.48 13.42
N ASP A 136 -11.30 2.77 13.01
CA ASP A 136 -12.63 3.36 12.82
C ASP A 136 -13.21 3.93 14.13
N ARG A 137 -13.00 3.24 15.26
CA ARG A 137 -13.36 3.77 16.59
C ARG A 137 -12.56 5.02 16.94
N LEU A 138 -11.29 5.08 16.59
CA LEU A 138 -10.43 6.26 16.81
C LEU A 138 -10.87 7.46 15.97
N LEU A 139 -11.37 7.21 14.76
CA LEU A 139 -12.05 8.22 13.96
C LEU A 139 -13.46 8.55 14.48
N GLY A 140 -13.98 7.87 15.50
CA GLY A 140 -15.27 8.19 16.11
C GLY A 140 -16.48 7.49 15.47
N ALA A 141 -16.27 6.43 14.69
CA ALA A 141 -17.36 5.60 14.19
C ALA A 141 -18.14 4.94 15.35
N PRO A 142 -19.48 4.90 15.31
CA PRO A 142 -20.27 4.27 16.37
C PRO A 142 -20.04 2.75 16.37
N ALA A 143 -19.64 2.20 17.53
CA ALA A 143 -19.54 0.76 17.71
C ALA A 143 -20.88 0.06 17.42
N GLY A 144 -20.83 -1.06 16.69
CA GLY A 144 -22.00 -1.91 16.45
C GLY A 144 -22.69 -2.31 17.76
N SER A 145 -23.94 -1.86 17.92
CA SER A 145 -24.94 -2.24 18.93
C SER A 145 -24.43 -2.66 20.32
N GLY A 146 -24.22 -1.67 21.19
CA GLY A 146 -24.13 -1.85 22.65
C GLY A 146 -24.06 -0.46 23.30
N ALA A 147 -24.99 -0.14 24.19
CA ALA A 147 -25.22 1.21 24.69
C ALA A 147 -23.98 1.85 25.36
N GLY A 148 -23.63 3.06 24.93
CA GLY A 148 -22.60 3.92 25.53
C GLY A 148 -22.11 4.97 24.52
N LYS A 149 -22.85 6.06 24.34
CA LYS A 149 -22.50 7.14 23.39
C LYS A 149 -21.31 7.98 23.92
N ALA A 150 -20.40 8.32 23.00
CA ALA A 150 -19.42 9.42 23.07
C ALA A 150 -18.27 9.37 24.10
N ASP A 151 -18.18 8.35 24.95
CA ASP A 151 -17.24 8.36 26.09
C ASP A 151 -15.95 7.54 25.88
N GLN A 152 -15.86 6.71 24.83
CA GLN A 152 -14.76 5.74 24.68
C GLN A 152 -13.53 6.29 23.96
N GLY A 153 -13.68 7.24 23.03
CA GLY A 153 -12.56 7.96 22.40
C GLY A 153 -11.85 8.88 23.40
N ARG A 154 -12.61 9.44 24.35
CA ARG A 154 -12.06 10.05 25.57
C ARG A 154 -11.41 8.99 26.44
N GLY A 155 -12.03 7.83 26.64
CA GLY A 155 -11.47 6.74 27.43
C GLY A 155 -10.04 6.33 27.09
N LEU A 156 -9.64 6.28 25.80
CA LEU A 156 -8.24 5.97 25.44
C LEU A 156 -7.29 7.15 25.70
N VAL A 157 -7.71 8.38 25.38
CA VAL A 157 -6.94 9.61 25.67
C VAL A 157 -6.81 9.83 27.18
N SER A 158 -7.85 9.57 27.95
CA SER A 158 -7.89 9.62 29.42
C SER A 158 -7.04 8.52 30.06
N LYS A 159 -7.03 7.30 29.48
CA LYS A 159 -6.16 6.19 29.91
C LYS A 159 -4.69 6.47 29.60
N MET A 160 -4.39 7.09 28.45
CA MET A 160 -3.05 7.56 28.08
C MET A 160 -2.60 8.76 28.93
N MET A 161 -3.51 9.67 29.28
CA MET A 161 -3.25 10.77 30.20
C MET A 161 -2.95 10.28 31.62
N ALA A 162 -3.58 9.19 32.08
CA ALA A 162 -3.34 8.63 33.41
C ALA A 162 -1.91 8.10 33.61
N ASP A 163 -1.27 7.57 32.56
CA ASP A 163 0.12 7.10 32.60
C ASP A 163 1.16 8.25 32.63
N VAL A 164 0.73 9.51 32.41
CA VAL A 164 1.58 10.71 32.39
C VAL A 164 1.97 11.18 33.79
N VAL A 165 1.26 10.77 34.86
CA VAL A 165 1.44 11.39 36.19
C VAL A 165 1.53 10.38 37.34
N ALA A 166 2.74 9.90 37.66
CA ALA A 166 3.23 9.68 39.03
C ALA A 166 4.70 9.22 39.08
N PRO A 167 5.51 9.54 40.12
CA PRO A 167 5.44 10.64 41.10
C PRO A 167 6.68 11.57 41.00
N TYR A 168 6.53 12.90 41.10
CA TYR A 168 7.68 13.82 41.11
C TYR A 168 7.82 14.66 42.38
N ILE A 169 9.05 14.61 42.89
CA ILE A 169 9.69 15.51 43.85
C ILE A 169 9.92 16.86 43.13
N GLU A 170 9.57 17.98 43.77
CA GLU A 170 9.50 19.34 43.19
C GLU A 170 10.72 19.76 42.32
N PRO A 171 10.58 19.83 40.98
CA PRO A 171 11.50 20.52 40.10
C PRO A 171 11.07 22.00 39.89
N ASP A 172 11.94 22.80 39.27
CA ASP A 172 11.63 24.17 38.82
C ASP A 172 10.41 24.18 37.88
N ILE A 173 9.63 25.28 37.87
CA ILE A 173 8.40 25.42 37.06
C ILE A 173 8.72 25.17 35.57
N ALA A 174 9.88 25.63 35.11
CA ALA A 174 10.33 25.42 33.72
C ALA A 174 10.59 23.93 33.41
N ASP A 175 11.21 23.19 34.33
CA ASP A 175 11.47 21.76 34.18
C ASP A 175 10.17 20.96 34.15
N ARG A 176 9.22 21.32 35.03
CA ARG A 176 7.88 20.72 35.05
C ARG A 176 7.09 21.02 33.77
N GLN A 177 7.21 22.23 33.24
CA GLN A 177 6.60 22.61 31.97
C GLN A 177 7.14 21.78 30.80
N ALA A 178 8.46 21.66 30.71
CA ALA A 178 9.11 20.85 29.68
C ALA A 178 8.69 19.37 29.76
N GLN A 179 8.60 18.80 30.97
CA GLN A 179 8.13 17.42 31.18
C GLN A 179 6.69 17.21 30.71
N LEU A 180 5.77 18.12 31.05
CA LEU A 180 4.37 18.01 30.64
C LEU A 180 4.21 18.18 29.12
N VAL A 181 4.90 19.12 28.49
CA VAL A 181 4.89 19.25 27.02
C VAL A 181 5.44 17.99 26.36
N SER A 182 6.56 17.46 26.86
CA SER A 182 7.16 16.22 26.35
C SER A 182 6.21 15.02 26.47
N SER A 183 5.45 14.93 27.56
CA SER A 183 4.45 13.86 27.73
C SER A 183 3.31 13.94 26.71
N VAL A 184 2.84 15.16 26.41
CA VAL A 184 1.83 15.37 25.36
C VAL A 184 2.41 15.05 23.99
N ASP A 185 3.66 15.41 23.71
CA ASP A 185 4.35 15.06 22.46
C ASP A 185 4.49 13.54 22.30
N GLN A 186 4.75 12.80 23.38
CA GLN A 186 4.72 11.33 23.36
C GLN A 186 3.33 10.77 23.04
N SER A 187 2.26 11.33 23.62
CA SER A 187 0.88 10.92 23.28
C SER A 187 0.52 11.23 21.83
N ILE A 188 0.97 12.37 21.30
CA ILE A 188 0.81 12.73 19.89
C ILE A 188 1.55 11.73 18.99
N ALA A 189 2.81 11.41 19.31
CA ALA A 189 3.63 10.44 18.57
C ALA A 189 2.99 9.04 18.55
N GLN A 190 2.51 8.55 19.70
CA GLN A 190 1.81 7.26 19.77
C GLN A 190 0.53 7.26 18.94
N THR A 191 -0.27 8.33 19.02
CA THR A 191 -1.49 8.47 18.20
C THR A 191 -1.15 8.53 16.71
N MET A 192 -0.04 9.19 16.33
CA MET A 192 0.45 9.25 14.96
C MET A 192 0.84 7.85 14.44
N ASN A 193 1.56 7.04 15.23
CA ASN A 193 1.88 5.66 14.86
C ASN A 193 0.62 4.86 14.58
N VAL A 194 -0.42 4.96 15.42
CA VAL A 194 -1.68 4.26 15.18
C VAL A 194 -2.34 4.65 13.86
N VAL A 195 -2.23 5.93 13.44
CA VAL A 195 -2.74 6.37 12.14
C VAL A 195 -1.88 5.85 10.99
N LEU A 196 -0.57 6.03 11.05
CA LEU A 196 0.36 5.65 9.97
C LEU A 196 0.43 4.13 9.76
N HIS A 197 0.31 3.35 10.83
CA HIS A 197 0.44 1.88 10.81
C HIS A 197 -0.90 1.17 10.59
N ALA A 198 -2.00 1.92 10.46
CA ALA A 198 -3.29 1.33 10.14
C ALA A 198 -3.26 0.73 8.72
N ALA A 199 -3.67 -0.53 8.58
CA ALA A 199 -3.62 -1.23 7.30
C ALA A 199 -4.36 -0.49 6.16
N PRO A 200 -5.57 0.10 6.36
CA PRO A 200 -6.20 0.93 5.33
C PRO A 200 -5.37 2.15 4.91
N PHE A 201 -4.64 2.76 5.86
CA PHE A 201 -3.75 3.90 5.61
C PHE A 201 -2.53 3.49 4.80
N GLN A 202 -1.79 2.48 5.25
CA GLN A 202 -0.61 1.99 4.54
C GLN A 202 -0.95 1.51 3.13
N ARG A 203 -2.08 0.82 2.93
CA ARG A 203 -2.52 0.41 1.58
C ARG A 203 -2.73 1.61 0.66
N CYS A 204 -3.43 2.63 1.15
CA CYS A 204 -3.73 3.81 0.35
C CYS A 204 -2.47 4.63 0.03
N GLU A 205 -1.66 4.91 1.05
CA GLU A 205 -0.39 5.63 0.87
C GLU A 205 0.55 4.86 -0.06
N GLY A 206 0.68 3.55 0.16
CA GLY A 206 1.55 2.69 -0.63
C GLY A 206 1.14 2.59 -2.09
N LEU A 207 -0.18 2.52 -2.37
CA LEU A 207 -0.71 2.55 -3.74
C LEU A 207 -0.36 3.86 -4.44
N TRP A 208 -0.67 5.00 -3.83
CA TRP A 208 -0.45 6.31 -4.46
C TRP A 208 1.03 6.64 -4.64
N ARG A 209 1.90 6.21 -3.72
CA ARG A 209 3.36 6.32 -3.89
C ARG A 209 3.87 5.43 -5.01
N ALA A 210 3.48 4.16 -5.07
CA ALA A 210 3.89 3.26 -6.15
C ALA A 210 3.39 3.73 -7.53
N LEU A 211 2.18 4.27 -7.59
CA LEU A 211 1.63 4.87 -8.81
C LEU A 211 2.43 6.12 -9.22
N ARG A 212 2.80 6.98 -8.26
CA ARG A 212 3.69 8.12 -8.52
C ARG A 212 5.00 7.63 -9.12
N ASP A 213 5.64 6.65 -8.50
CA ASP A 213 6.94 6.15 -8.96
C ASP A 213 6.86 5.64 -10.40
N LEU A 214 5.79 4.90 -10.76
CA LEU A 214 5.57 4.46 -12.14
C LEU A 214 5.37 5.63 -13.11
N VAL A 215 4.52 6.60 -12.75
CA VAL A 215 4.17 7.75 -13.61
C VAL A 215 5.38 8.65 -13.84
N PHE A 216 6.21 8.86 -12.82
CA PHE A 216 7.40 9.71 -12.89
C PHE A 216 8.62 8.98 -13.45
N SER A 217 8.53 7.67 -13.71
CA SER A 217 9.62 6.89 -14.32
C SER A 217 9.71 7.05 -15.84
N PHE A 218 8.70 7.62 -16.49
CA PHE A 218 8.60 7.66 -17.95
C PHE A 218 8.17 9.02 -18.49
N ASP A 219 8.69 9.39 -19.64
CA ASP A 219 8.10 10.44 -20.47
C ASP A 219 6.83 9.92 -21.16
N ALA A 220 5.69 10.60 -20.91
CA ALA A 220 4.39 10.19 -21.43
C ALA A 220 4.19 10.43 -22.94
N GLU A 221 5.07 11.19 -23.57
CA GLU A 221 5.04 11.48 -25.01
C GLU A 221 5.91 10.52 -25.82
N ASP A 222 6.95 9.95 -25.22
CA ASP A 222 7.98 9.18 -25.94
C ASP A 222 8.15 7.73 -25.43
N GLU A 223 7.93 7.46 -24.13
CA GLU A 223 8.31 6.18 -23.52
C GLU A 223 7.12 5.28 -23.17
N ALA A 224 6.13 5.78 -22.42
CA ALA A 224 4.94 5.01 -22.05
C ALA A 224 3.77 5.89 -21.61
N GLN A 225 2.54 5.46 -21.90
CA GLN A 225 1.34 6.14 -21.44
C GLN A 225 0.66 5.33 -20.35
N VAL A 226 0.51 5.92 -19.16
CA VAL A 226 -0.17 5.30 -18.03
C VAL A 226 -1.63 5.74 -17.99
N TYR A 227 -2.52 4.79 -17.78
CA TYR A 227 -3.96 5.00 -17.63
C TYR A 227 -4.42 4.34 -16.34
N VAL A 228 -5.37 4.94 -15.64
CA VAL A 228 -5.87 4.46 -14.35
C VAL A 228 -7.39 4.30 -14.38
N MET A 229 -7.88 3.29 -13.67
CA MET A 229 -9.30 3.07 -13.39
C MET A 229 -9.44 2.61 -11.94
N ASP A 230 -10.28 3.32 -11.18
CA ASP A 230 -10.62 2.95 -9.80
C ASP A 230 -11.45 1.68 -9.81
N VAL A 231 -10.97 0.60 -9.20
CA VAL A 231 -11.63 -0.71 -9.14
C VAL A 231 -11.21 -1.44 -7.87
N THR A 232 -12.15 -2.00 -7.12
CA THR A 232 -11.82 -2.84 -5.94
C THR A 232 -11.80 -4.33 -6.25
N ALA A 233 -11.12 -5.10 -5.40
CA ALA A 233 -11.22 -6.56 -5.41
C ALA A 233 -12.68 -7.05 -5.31
N ASP A 234 -13.48 -6.42 -4.45
CA ASP A 234 -14.89 -6.78 -4.24
C ASP A 234 -15.73 -6.58 -5.51
N GLU A 235 -15.52 -5.47 -6.23
CA GLU A 235 -16.21 -5.21 -7.50
C GLU A 235 -15.84 -6.24 -8.57
N LEU A 236 -14.56 -6.62 -8.65
CA LEU A 236 -14.10 -7.65 -9.57
C LEU A 236 -14.64 -9.03 -9.19
N MET A 237 -14.72 -9.35 -7.90
CA MET A 237 -15.30 -10.60 -7.40
C MET A 237 -16.80 -10.69 -7.70
N VAL A 238 -17.53 -9.57 -7.58
CA VAL A 238 -18.96 -9.51 -7.96
C VAL A 238 -19.12 -9.71 -9.47
N ASP A 239 -18.28 -9.07 -10.28
CA ASP A 239 -18.32 -9.22 -11.74
C ASP A 239 -17.97 -10.67 -12.17
N LEU A 240 -16.98 -11.29 -11.53
CA LEU A 240 -16.61 -12.71 -11.69
C LEU A 240 -17.75 -13.67 -11.29
N GLY A 241 -18.42 -13.40 -10.17
CA GLY A 241 -19.45 -14.29 -9.60
C GLY A 241 -20.78 -14.30 -10.36
N SER A 242 -20.93 -13.51 -11.43
CA SER A 242 -22.18 -13.30 -12.16
C SER A 242 -22.65 -14.45 -13.07
N GLU A 243 -22.02 -15.65 -12.99
CA GLU A 243 -22.19 -16.81 -13.91
C GLU A 243 -22.06 -16.47 -15.42
N THR A 244 -21.63 -15.25 -15.71
CA THR A 244 -21.57 -14.68 -17.05
C THR A 244 -20.17 -14.92 -17.61
N PRO A 245 -20.01 -15.36 -18.87
CA PRO A 245 -18.69 -15.45 -19.50
C PRO A 245 -17.94 -14.12 -19.42
N LEU A 246 -16.62 -14.16 -19.30
CA LEU A 246 -15.77 -12.97 -19.18
C LEU A 246 -16.10 -11.93 -20.26
N GLU A 247 -16.33 -12.35 -21.50
CA GLU A 247 -16.60 -11.45 -22.64
C GLU A 247 -17.91 -10.64 -22.48
N GLN A 248 -18.77 -11.05 -21.56
CA GLN A 248 -20.03 -10.37 -21.28
C GLN A 248 -19.99 -9.59 -19.96
N SER A 249 -18.89 -9.64 -19.21
CA SER A 249 -18.73 -8.97 -17.93
C SER A 249 -18.55 -7.46 -18.07
N SER A 250 -18.85 -6.72 -17.00
CA SER A 250 -18.81 -5.25 -17.04
C SER A 250 -17.39 -4.74 -17.25
N ILE A 251 -16.40 -5.36 -16.60
CA ILE A 251 -15.00 -4.95 -16.73
C ILE A 251 -14.47 -5.25 -18.14
N TYR A 252 -14.84 -6.38 -18.75
CA TYR A 252 -14.41 -6.73 -20.09
C TYR A 252 -14.92 -5.73 -21.12
N ARG A 253 -16.22 -5.44 -21.10
CA ARG A 253 -16.80 -4.46 -22.02
C ARG A 253 -16.14 -3.09 -21.87
N ARG A 254 -15.77 -2.71 -20.64
CA ARG A 254 -15.13 -1.42 -20.40
C ARG A 254 -13.68 -1.37 -20.87
N VAL A 255 -12.87 -2.36 -20.52
CA VAL A 255 -11.41 -2.38 -20.72
C VAL A 255 -11.03 -2.88 -22.11
N VAL A 256 -11.83 -3.78 -22.68
CA VAL A 256 -11.53 -4.46 -23.95
C VAL A 256 -12.43 -3.95 -25.08
N GLU A 257 -13.77 -4.09 -24.96
CA GLU A 257 -14.67 -3.77 -26.08
C GLU A 257 -14.69 -2.27 -26.41
N ARG A 258 -14.96 -1.41 -25.43
CA ARG A 258 -15.02 0.04 -25.64
C ARG A 258 -13.71 0.63 -26.15
N GLU A 259 -12.56 0.08 -25.73
CA GLU A 259 -11.26 0.52 -26.23
C GLU A 259 -11.04 0.07 -27.68
N LYS A 260 -11.45 -1.15 -28.05
CA LYS A 260 -11.41 -1.64 -29.46
C LYS A 260 -12.35 -0.87 -30.39
N ASP A 261 -13.52 -0.45 -29.88
CA ASP A 261 -14.52 0.30 -30.65
C ASP A 261 -14.16 1.79 -30.79
N THR A 262 -13.22 2.28 -29.98
CA THR A 262 -12.72 3.65 -30.11
C THR A 262 -11.88 3.77 -31.39
N ALA A 263 -12.17 4.77 -32.22
CA ALA A 263 -11.43 4.97 -33.46
C ALA A 263 -9.94 5.26 -33.16
N GLY A 264 -9.07 4.33 -33.56
CA GLY A 264 -7.63 4.38 -33.23
C GLY A 264 -7.27 3.74 -31.89
N GLY A 265 -8.15 2.93 -31.30
CA GLY A 265 -7.89 2.18 -30.08
C GLY A 265 -6.70 1.23 -30.23
N GLU A 266 -5.67 1.43 -29.44
CA GLU A 266 -4.49 0.56 -29.36
C GLU A 266 -4.62 -0.45 -28.22
N PRO A 267 -4.10 -1.68 -28.35
CA PRO A 267 -4.13 -2.65 -27.26
C PRO A 267 -3.31 -2.16 -26.05
N TRP A 268 -3.65 -2.68 -24.87
CA TRP A 268 -2.88 -2.43 -23.67
C TRP A 268 -1.58 -3.24 -23.70
N ALA A 269 -0.45 -2.61 -23.44
CA ALA A 269 0.85 -3.27 -23.31
C ALA A 269 0.92 -4.11 -22.03
N ALA A 270 0.25 -3.68 -20.96
CA ALA A 270 0.03 -4.47 -19.74
C ALA A 270 -1.17 -3.94 -18.94
N VAL A 271 -1.73 -4.81 -18.11
CA VAL A 271 -2.69 -4.48 -17.06
C VAL A 271 -2.00 -4.66 -15.71
N VAL A 272 -1.89 -3.62 -14.92
CA VAL A 272 -1.26 -3.62 -13.59
C VAL A 272 -2.36 -3.58 -12.53
N SER A 273 -2.23 -4.39 -11.49
CA SER A 273 -3.14 -4.38 -10.34
C SER A 273 -2.39 -4.23 -9.03
N ASP A 274 -2.99 -3.52 -8.09
CA ASP A 274 -2.53 -3.36 -6.71
C ASP A 274 -2.82 -4.58 -5.82
N LEU A 275 -3.61 -5.54 -6.34
CA LEU A 275 -3.98 -6.75 -5.64
C LEU A 275 -2.78 -7.68 -5.41
N SER A 276 -2.85 -8.39 -4.28
CA SER A 276 -1.94 -9.49 -3.94
C SER A 276 -2.69 -10.80 -4.01
N PHE A 277 -2.23 -11.70 -4.88
CA PHE A 277 -2.85 -13.00 -5.07
C PHE A 277 -2.18 -14.05 -4.18
N GLY A 278 -2.97 -14.74 -3.36
CA GLY A 278 -2.57 -15.87 -2.53
C GLY A 278 -3.20 -17.21 -2.93
N GLN A 279 -3.07 -18.19 -2.03
CA GLN A 279 -3.48 -19.58 -2.25
C GLN A 279 -5.00 -19.84 -2.10
N SER A 280 -5.79 -18.86 -1.66
CA SER A 280 -7.23 -19.08 -1.46
C SER A 280 -7.94 -19.32 -2.80
N PRO A 281 -9.00 -20.16 -2.85
CA PRO A 281 -9.74 -20.41 -4.09
C PRO A 281 -10.23 -19.13 -4.77
N ASP A 282 -10.76 -18.17 -3.99
CA ASP A 282 -11.25 -16.90 -4.50
C ASP A 282 -10.13 -16.06 -5.11
N SER A 283 -8.97 -16.01 -4.45
CA SER A 283 -7.79 -15.30 -4.97
C SER A 283 -7.29 -15.92 -6.28
N LEU A 284 -7.21 -17.25 -6.35
CA LEU A 284 -6.77 -17.95 -7.56
C LEU A 284 -7.77 -17.79 -8.71
N ALA A 285 -9.08 -17.83 -8.41
CA ALA A 285 -10.12 -17.58 -9.39
C ALA A 285 -10.06 -16.14 -9.92
N LEU A 286 -9.86 -15.16 -9.05
CA LEU A 286 -9.69 -13.76 -9.42
C LEU A 286 -8.42 -13.53 -10.26
N ALA A 287 -7.30 -14.18 -9.92
CA ALA A 287 -6.09 -14.13 -10.73
C ALA A 287 -6.32 -14.67 -12.14
N ALA A 288 -7.02 -15.82 -12.26
CA ALA A 288 -7.36 -16.40 -13.55
C ALA A 288 -8.29 -15.49 -14.37
N TYR A 289 -9.29 -14.89 -13.71
CA TYR A 289 -10.23 -13.95 -14.32
C TYR A 289 -9.51 -12.70 -14.87
N MET A 290 -8.68 -12.07 -14.04
CA MET A 290 -7.90 -10.89 -14.41
C MET A 290 -6.84 -11.22 -15.48
N GLY A 291 -6.22 -12.40 -15.43
CA GLY A 291 -5.33 -12.88 -16.49
C GLY A 291 -6.05 -13.06 -17.82
N GLY A 292 -7.29 -13.57 -17.78
CA GLY A 292 -8.14 -13.71 -18.97
C GLY A 292 -8.52 -12.34 -19.54
N LEU A 293 -8.84 -11.38 -18.68
CA LEU A 293 -9.11 -10.00 -19.07
C LEU A 293 -7.88 -9.39 -19.76
N ALA A 294 -6.70 -9.52 -19.15
CA ALA A 294 -5.44 -9.00 -19.69
C ALA A 294 -5.11 -9.62 -21.06
N ALA A 295 -5.25 -10.94 -21.20
CA ALA A 295 -5.05 -11.64 -22.46
C ALA A 295 -5.91 -11.06 -23.60
N HIS A 296 -7.18 -10.71 -23.31
CA HIS A 296 -8.08 -10.08 -24.29
C HIS A 296 -7.81 -8.59 -24.53
N ALA A 297 -7.25 -7.91 -23.51
CA ALA A 297 -6.83 -6.51 -23.52
C ALA A 297 -5.54 -6.28 -24.34
N GLY A 298 -4.70 -7.32 -24.50
CA GLY A 298 -3.56 -7.34 -25.41
C GLY A 298 -2.17 -7.39 -24.75
N GLY A 299 -2.12 -7.58 -23.43
CA GLY A 299 -0.89 -7.65 -22.65
C GLY A 299 -1.07 -8.45 -21.35
N PRO A 300 -0.01 -8.69 -20.57
CA PRO A 300 -0.08 -9.46 -19.33
C PRO A 300 -0.73 -8.68 -18.18
N LEU A 301 -1.29 -9.42 -17.22
CA LEU A 301 -1.58 -8.96 -15.87
C LEU A 301 -0.29 -8.94 -15.05
N LEU A 302 -0.01 -7.82 -14.39
CA LEU A 302 1.10 -7.66 -13.43
C LEU A 302 0.53 -7.37 -12.05
N ALA A 303 0.86 -8.19 -11.06
CA ALA A 303 0.34 -8.06 -9.70
C ALA A 303 1.33 -8.62 -8.65
N ALA A 304 1.00 -8.46 -7.36
CA ALA A 304 1.79 -9.03 -6.28
C ALA A 304 1.42 -10.50 -6.05
N ALA A 305 2.40 -11.31 -5.63
CA ALA A 305 2.18 -12.63 -5.07
C ALA A 305 2.27 -12.59 -3.55
N ASP A 306 1.29 -13.19 -2.88
CA ASP A 306 1.40 -13.51 -1.47
C ASP A 306 2.50 -14.57 -1.26
N PRO A 307 3.43 -14.39 -0.31
CA PRO A 307 4.48 -15.36 -0.02
C PRO A 307 4.00 -16.79 0.23
N ALA A 308 2.75 -16.95 0.65
CA ALA A 308 2.13 -18.26 0.86
C ALA A 308 2.13 -19.10 -0.44
N LEU A 309 2.06 -18.49 -1.63
CA LEU A 309 2.10 -19.21 -2.92
C LEU A 309 3.37 -20.04 -3.13
N PHE A 310 4.49 -19.65 -2.51
CA PHE A 310 5.75 -20.42 -2.55
C PHE A 310 6.13 -21.04 -1.20
N GLY A 311 5.18 -21.06 -0.25
CA GLY A 311 5.29 -21.76 1.03
C GLY A 311 5.85 -20.93 2.18
N ALA A 312 6.07 -19.62 1.97
CA ALA A 312 6.50 -18.72 3.04
C ALA A 312 5.28 -18.09 3.72
N GLY A 313 5.11 -18.25 5.03
CA GLY A 313 4.01 -17.58 5.76
C GLY A 313 4.28 -16.09 6.02
N LYS A 314 5.53 -15.76 6.35
CA LYS A 314 6.08 -14.41 6.46
C LYS A 314 7.51 -14.46 5.97
N LEU A 315 8.00 -13.40 5.34
CA LEU A 315 9.39 -13.34 4.86
C LEU A 315 10.35 -12.74 5.90
N GLU A 316 9.86 -11.85 6.75
CA GLU A 316 10.61 -11.34 7.89
C GLU A 316 11.09 -12.48 8.79
N GLY A 317 12.41 -12.54 9.04
CA GLY A 317 13.03 -13.56 9.87
C GLY A 317 12.95 -15.00 9.33
N ARG A 318 12.36 -15.21 8.15
CA ARG A 318 12.15 -16.52 7.51
C ARG A 318 12.49 -16.48 6.02
N ALA A 319 13.61 -15.83 5.70
CA ALA A 319 14.12 -15.74 4.34
C ALA A 319 14.76 -17.05 3.84
N ASP A 320 15.01 -18.01 4.74
CA ASP A 320 15.59 -19.30 4.39
C ASP A 320 14.53 -20.21 3.76
N PRO A 321 14.69 -20.65 2.49
CA PRO A 321 13.77 -21.54 1.83
C PRO A 321 13.58 -22.90 2.51
N ASP A 322 14.51 -23.34 3.37
CA ASP A 322 14.39 -24.59 4.10
C ASP A 322 13.23 -24.55 5.14
N ASP A 323 12.78 -23.35 5.53
CA ASP A 323 11.61 -23.14 6.39
C ASP A 323 10.28 -23.04 5.62
N TRP A 324 10.31 -23.05 4.29
CA TRP A 324 9.12 -22.84 3.46
C TRP A 324 8.42 -24.15 3.17
N THR A 325 7.12 -24.22 3.47
CA THR A 325 6.30 -25.40 3.22
C THR A 325 5.02 -24.99 2.52
N VAL A 326 4.80 -25.49 1.31
CA VAL A 326 3.54 -25.28 0.58
C VAL A 326 2.48 -26.23 1.15
N GLU A 327 1.34 -25.70 1.58
CA GLU A 327 0.25 -26.52 2.10
C GLU A 327 -0.41 -27.37 0.99
N GLY A 328 -0.41 -28.70 1.18
CA GLY A 328 -0.76 -29.65 0.13
C GLY A 328 -2.20 -29.57 -0.44
N ARG A 329 -3.17 -28.98 0.29
CA ARG A 329 -4.57 -28.90 -0.19
C ARG A 329 -4.76 -27.79 -1.23
N LEU A 330 -4.03 -26.68 -1.12
CA LEU A 330 -4.15 -25.52 -2.01
C LEU A 330 -3.08 -25.54 -3.11
N ALA A 331 -2.00 -26.31 -2.93
CA ALA A 331 -0.98 -26.56 -3.95
C ALA A 331 -1.55 -27.06 -5.29
N GLY A 332 -2.58 -27.92 -5.26
CA GLY A 332 -3.19 -28.46 -6.47
C GLY A 332 -3.95 -27.41 -7.30
N ALA A 333 -4.64 -26.46 -6.64
CA ALA A 333 -5.34 -25.39 -7.34
C ALA A 333 -4.37 -24.39 -7.98
N TRP A 334 -3.28 -24.07 -7.27
CA TRP A 334 -2.20 -23.26 -7.83
C TRP A 334 -1.55 -23.93 -9.04
N ALA A 335 -1.21 -25.22 -8.92
CA ALA A 335 -0.65 -25.99 -10.05
C ALA A 335 -1.60 -26.01 -11.25
N ALA A 336 -2.90 -26.25 -11.03
CA ALA A 336 -3.90 -26.23 -12.09
C ALA A 336 -4.01 -24.87 -12.79
N LEU A 337 -3.91 -23.75 -12.06
CA LEU A 337 -3.87 -22.42 -12.66
C LEU A 337 -2.62 -22.25 -13.53
N ARG A 338 -1.45 -22.72 -13.08
CA ARG A 338 -0.18 -22.61 -13.83
C ARG A 338 -0.14 -23.47 -15.10
N GLU A 339 -0.86 -24.58 -15.13
CA GLU A 339 -1.04 -25.41 -16.32
C GLU A 339 -2.07 -24.82 -17.31
N HIS A 340 -2.94 -23.91 -16.85
CA HIS A 340 -3.98 -23.31 -17.68
C HIS A 340 -3.38 -22.34 -18.71
N PRO A 341 -3.90 -22.29 -19.96
CA PRO A 341 -3.37 -21.38 -21.00
C PRO A 341 -3.37 -19.89 -20.63
N VAL A 342 -4.19 -19.48 -19.67
CA VAL A 342 -4.23 -18.10 -19.17
C VAL A 342 -2.96 -17.71 -18.40
N ALA A 343 -2.24 -18.69 -17.84
CA ALA A 343 -1.06 -18.47 -17.01
C ALA A 343 0.10 -17.78 -17.73
N GLN A 344 0.15 -17.85 -19.06
CA GLN A 344 1.13 -17.11 -19.87
C GLN A 344 0.94 -15.59 -19.80
N TYR A 345 -0.27 -15.14 -19.46
CA TYR A 345 -0.64 -13.72 -19.35
C TYR A 345 -0.66 -13.22 -17.91
N ILE A 346 -0.19 -14.00 -16.93
CA ILE A 346 -0.18 -13.58 -15.52
C ILE A 346 1.27 -13.54 -15.06
N GLY A 347 1.76 -12.36 -14.72
CA GLY A 347 3.04 -12.12 -14.07
C GLY A 347 2.82 -11.68 -12.62
N LEU A 348 3.30 -12.48 -11.67
CA LEU A 348 3.27 -12.13 -10.25
C LEU A 348 4.68 -11.92 -9.71
N ALA A 349 4.87 -10.92 -8.84
CA ALA A 349 6.15 -10.64 -8.20
C ALA A 349 6.07 -10.60 -6.67
N ALA A 350 7.18 -10.94 -6.02
CA ALA A 350 7.36 -10.87 -4.57
C ALA A 350 8.85 -10.77 -4.22
N PRO A 351 9.25 -10.22 -3.06
CA PRO A 351 8.42 -9.53 -2.06
C PRO A 351 7.99 -8.11 -2.46
N ARG A 352 7.29 -7.45 -1.53
CA ARG A 352 7.00 -6.01 -1.58
C ARG A 352 8.28 -5.17 -1.46
N LEU A 353 8.19 -3.90 -1.84
CA LEU A 353 9.28 -2.92 -1.83
C LEU A 353 9.00 -1.80 -0.83
N LEU A 354 10.03 -1.25 -0.20
CA LEU A 354 9.89 -0.17 0.76
C LEU A 354 9.48 1.13 0.02
N GLY A 355 8.37 1.75 0.43
CA GLY A 355 7.77 2.90 -0.26
C GLY A 355 8.17 4.26 0.29
N ARG A 356 8.62 4.35 1.54
CA ARG A 356 9.22 5.55 2.12
C ARG A 356 10.17 5.19 3.25
N LEU A 357 11.03 6.14 3.62
CA LEU A 357 11.75 6.07 4.89
C LEU A 357 10.77 6.27 6.06
N PRO A 358 11.00 5.63 7.21
CA PRO A 358 10.28 5.97 8.41
C PRO A 358 10.61 7.39 8.85
N TYR A 359 9.64 8.07 9.46
CA TYR A 359 9.85 9.43 9.95
C TYR A 359 10.71 9.42 11.21
N GLY A 360 11.64 10.36 11.30
CA GLY A 360 12.61 10.42 12.38
C GLY A 360 13.73 11.43 12.11
N ARG A 361 14.37 11.91 13.17
CA ARG A 361 15.40 12.97 13.07
C ARG A 361 16.64 12.58 12.27
N GLN A 362 16.92 11.28 12.18
CA GLN A 362 18.06 10.75 11.41
C GLN A 362 17.65 10.28 10.01
N THR A 363 16.35 10.31 9.69
CA THR A 363 15.76 9.82 8.45
C THR A 363 14.98 10.94 7.76
N ASP A 364 13.65 10.93 7.87
CA ASP A 364 12.75 11.93 7.32
C ASP A 364 12.13 12.73 8.48
N GLU A 365 12.68 13.92 8.76
CA GLU A 365 12.31 14.75 9.92
C GLU A 365 10.98 15.47 9.67
N ILE A 366 10.21 15.65 10.75
CA ILE A 366 8.95 16.43 10.72
C ILE A 366 9.11 17.72 11.53
N ASP A 367 8.30 18.74 11.22
CA ASP A 367 8.43 20.05 11.86
C ASP A 367 7.56 20.23 13.12
N SER A 368 6.46 19.48 13.24
CA SER A 368 5.37 19.84 14.18
C SER A 368 5.63 19.45 15.63
N PHE A 369 6.27 18.30 15.87
CA PHE A 369 6.56 17.73 17.19
C PHE A 369 7.72 16.75 17.10
N ASP A 370 8.35 16.42 18.24
CA ASP A 370 9.43 15.43 18.26
C ASP A 370 8.86 14.05 17.95
N TYR A 371 9.27 13.47 16.84
CA TYR A 371 8.69 12.24 16.31
C TYR A 371 9.77 11.34 15.73
N ASP A 372 9.71 10.09 16.16
CA ASP A 372 10.44 8.98 15.57
C ASP A 372 9.47 7.80 15.53
N GLU A 373 9.16 7.36 14.32
CA GLU A 373 8.15 6.34 14.03
C GLU A 373 8.47 5.01 14.73
N PHE A 374 9.76 4.73 14.97
CA PHE A 374 10.25 3.49 15.58
C PHE A 374 10.88 3.68 16.97
N ALA A 375 10.61 4.81 17.65
CA ALA A 375 11.10 5.08 18.99
C ALA A 375 10.82 3.94 20.00
N ASN A 376 9.69 3.25 19.86
CA ASN A 376 9.24 2.19 20.76
C ASN A 376 9.56 0.77 20.26
N GLY A 377 10.48 0.66 19.31
CA GLY A 377 10.86 -0.59 18.69
C GLY A 377 10.36 -0.70 17.24
N ARG A 378 11.10 -1.49 16.47
CA ARG A 378 10.84 -1.74 15.06
C ARG A 378 9.96 -2.98 14.90
N ASN A 379 8.90 -2.85 14.11
CA ASN A 379 8.12 -3.97 13.62
C ASN A 379 8.08 -3.89 12.09
N HIS A 380 8.34 -5.01 11.41
CA HIS A 380 8.37 -5.02 9.95
C HIS A 380 7.05 -4.62 9.30
N ALA A 381 5.92 -4.93 9.92
CA ALA A 381 4.61 -4.58 9.39
C ALA A 381 4.34 -3.06 9.38
N ASP A 382 5.05 -2.31 10.22
CA ASP A 382 4.84 -0.88 10.41
C ASP A 382 5.56 -0.05 9.33
N TYR A 383 6.54 -0.63 8.62
CA TYR A 383 7.08 -0.03 7.41
C TYR A 383 6.02 0.07 6.31
N LEU A 384 6.11 1.14 5.51
CA LEU A 384 5.26 1.30 4.33
C LEU A 384 5.75 0.41 3.18
N TRP A 385 5.20 -0.80 3.07
CA TRP A 385 5.47 -1.71 1.95
C TRP A 385 4.54 -1.48 0.77
N THR A 386 5.11 -1.34 -0.41
CA THR A 386 4.42 -1.11 -1.70
C THR A 386 4.42 -2.37 -2.55
N THR A 387 3.38 -2.52 -3.39
CA THR A 387 3.29 -3.65 -4.32
C THR A 387 4.42 -3.62 -5.35
N PRO A 388 5.07 -4.76 -5.64
CA PRO A 388 6.12 -4.83 -6.65
C PRO A 388 5.57 -4.71 -8.09
N ALA A 389 4.25 -4.79 -8.28
CA ALA A 389 3.62 -4.80 -9.61
C ALA A 389 3.97 -3.56 -10.46
N PHE A 390 4.10 -2.39 -9.83
CA PHE A 390 4.48 -1.15 -10.50
C PHE A 390 5.95 -1.17 -10.96
N ALA A 391 6.85 -1.73 -10.14
CA ALA A 391 8.24 -1.90 -10.53
C ALA A 391 8.40 -2.91 -11.68
N VAL A 392 7.60 -3.97 -11.70
CA VAL A 392 7.54 -4.93 -12.81
C VAL A 392 7.01 -4.26 -14.08
N ALA A 393 5.98 -3.42 -13.97
CA ALA A 393 5.48 -2.65 -15.10
C ALA A 393 6.57 -1.73 -15.68
N ARG A 394 7.37 -1.11 -14.81
CA ARG A 394 8.51 -0.29 -15.24
C ARG A 394 9.56 -1.11 -15.99
N ALA A 395 9.91 -2.27 -15.46
CA ALA A 395 10.86 -3.19 -16.10
C ALA A 395 10.34 -3.67 -17.47
N LEU A 396 9.04 -3.96 -17.59
CA LEU A 396 8.43 -4.39 -18.84
C LEU A 396 8.48 -3.29 -19.91
N VAL A 397 8.16 -2.04 -19.56
CA VAL A 397 8.27 -0.90 -20.48
C VAL A 397 9.71 -0.74 -20.96
N ALA A 398 10.69 -0.83 -20.07
CA ALA A 398 12.11 -0.75 -20.45
C ALA A 398 12.49 -1.87 -21.43
N GLU A 399 12.05 -3.11 -21.19
CA GLU A 399 12.30 -4.24 -22.10
C GLU A 399 11.66 -4.01 -23.48
N LEU A 400 10.41 -3.49 -23.52
CA LEU A 400 9.73 -3.13 -24.77
C LEU A 400 10.48 -2.04 -25.56
N SER A 401 11.10 -1.09 -24.85
CA SER A 401 11.97 -0.07 -25.43
C SER A 401 13.39 -0.56 -25.76
N GLY A 402 13.73 -1.80 -25.40
CA GLY A 402 15.02 -2.43 -25.73
C GLY A 402 16.16 -2.16 -24.74
N TYR A 403 15.84 -1.73 -23.51
CA TYR A 403 16.81 -1.50 -22.43
C TYR A 403 16.60 -2.47 -21.27
N ASP A 404 17.63 -2.74 -20.46
CA ASP A 404 17.49 -3.53 -19.23
C ASP A 404 16.91 -2.64 -18.12
N GLY A 405 15.67 -2.92 -17.72
CA GLY A 405 14.97 -2.23 -16.62
C GLY A 405 14.77 -3.11 -15.38
N LEU A 406 15.49 -4.22 -15.26
CA LEU A 406 15.33 -5.16 -14.14
C LEU A 406 15.86 -4.63 -12.81
N ASP A 407 16.79 -3.67 -12.85
CA ASP A 407 17.28 -3.00 -11.65
C ASP A 407 16.32 -1.88 -11.22
N ILE A 408 16.08 -1.83 -9.91
CA ILE A 408 15.25 -0.84 -9.24
C ILE A 408 16.15 0.02 -8.37
N ASP A 409 16.43 1.22 -8.85
CA ASP A 409 17.31 2.17 -8.18
C ASP A 409 16.51 3.16 -7.32
N ASP A 410 17.23 3.89 -6.48
CA ASP A 410 16.72 4.97 -5.63
C ASP A 410 15.59 4.57 -4.66
N LEU A 411 15.65 3.33 -4.16
CA LEU A 411 14.71 2.87 -3.14
C LEU A 411 15.04 3.48 -1.77
N PRO A 412 14.06 3.65 -0.88
CA PRO A 412 14.34 3.99 0.51
C PRO A 412 15.26 2.96 1.17
N MET A 413 16.26 3.43 1.92
CA MET A 413 17.22 2.60 2.65
C MET A 413 17.31 3.07 4.10
N HIS A 414 16.60 2.38 4.99
CA HIS A 414 16.62 2.71 6.41
C HIS A 414 17.81 2.03 7.09
N VAL A 415 18.67 2.84 7.71
CA VAL A 415 19.80 2.40 8.52
C VAL A 415 19.44 2.62 9.98
N PHE A 416 19.55 1.60 10.81
CA PHE A 416 19.20 1.65 12.22
C PHE A 416 20.26 0.96 13.08
N GLU A 417 20.22 1.19 14.40
CA GLU A 417 21.10 0.51 15.35
C GLU A 417 20.30 -0.58 16.11
N GLU A 418 20.78 -1.82 16.07
CA GLU A 418 20.21 -2.97 16.76
C GLU A 418 21.36 -3.70 17.48
N ASP A 419 21.20 -3.98 18.78
CA ASP A 419 22.25 -4.56 19.65
C ASP A 419 23.64 -3.87 19.61
N GLY A 420 23.66 -2.57 19.31
CA GLY A 420 24.89 -1.76 19.22
C GLY A 420 25.63 -1.91 17.88
N GLU A 421 25.06 -2.63 16.92
CA GLU A 421 25.53 -2.72 15.55
C GLU A 421 24.63 -1.93 14.60
N ARG A 422 25.24 -1.38 13.54
CA ARG A 422 24.48 -0.69 12.49
C ARG A 422 23.99 -1.70 11.48
N GLU A 423 22.68 -1.75 11.32
CA GLU A 423 22.01 -2.61 10.36
C GLU A 423 21.30 -1.80 9.28
N ILE A 424 21.06 -2.46 8.14
CA ILE A 424 20.36 -1.87 7.01
C ILE A 424 19.12 -2.71 6.74
N GLN A 425 17.95 -2.06 6.76
CA GLN A 425 16.71 -2.68 6.31
C GLN A 425 16.81 -2.92 4.79
N PRO A 426 16.57 -4.15 4.30
CA PRO A 426 16.52 -4.43 2.88
C PRO A 426 15.41 -3.62 2.20
N CYS A 427 15.67 -3.16 0.97
CA CYS A 427 14.70 -2.38 0.18
C CYS A 427 13.48 -3.22 -0.26
N ALA A 428 13.64 -4.53 -0.41
CA ALA A 428 12.56 -5.50 -0.50
C ALA A 428 12.39 -6.20 0.86
N GLU A 429 11.21 -6.78 1.16
CA GLU A 429 10.85 -7.21 2.53
C GLU A 429 11.87 -8.11 3.26
N ALA A 430 12.70 -8.83 2.54
CA ALA A 430 13.71 -9.70 3.13
C ALA A 430 15.02 -9.74 2.32
N TRP A 431 16.12 -10.06 3.00
CA TRP A 431 17.37 -10.48 2.37
C TRP A 431 17.21 -11.90 1.82
N LEU A 432 16.85 -12.01 0.55
CA LEU A 432 16.69 -13.29 -0.13
C LEU A 432 18.02 -13.76 -0.75
N ALA A 433 18.40 -15.00 -0.49
CA ALA A 433 19.53 -15.65 -1.15
C ALA A 433 19.13 -16.27 -2.49
N ASP A 434 20.11 -16.66 -3.31
CA ASP A 434 19.86 -17.27 -4.63
C ASP A 434 18.97 -18.52 -4.57
N ARG A 435 19.11 -19.35 -3.51
CA ARG A 435 18.24 -20.51 -3.29
C ARG A 435 16.77 -20.10 -3.11
N ALA A 436 16.54 -19.03 -2.36
CA ALA A 436 15.20 -18.47 -2.12
C ALA A 436 14.61 -17.95 -3.44
N ALA A 437 15.42 -17.22 -4.22
CA ALA A 437 15.03 -16.74 -5.54
C ALA A 437 14.67 -17.89 -6.50
N GLN A 438 15.44 -18.99 -6.49
CA GLN A 438 15.15 -20.19 -7.28
C GLN A 438 13.83 -20.84 -6.90
N GLN A 439 13.50 -20.90 -5.61
CA GLN A 439 12.23 -21.48 -5.15
C GLN A 439 11.03 -20.59 -5.54
N ILE A 440 11.16 -19.27 -5.41
CA ILE A 440 10.14 -18.31 -5.88
C ILE A 440 9.93 -18.45 -7.39
N MET A 441 11.00 -18.51 -8.19
CA MET A 441 10.91 -18.73 -9.63
C MET A 441 10.30 -20.09 -9.99
N GLY A 442 10.64 -21.15 -9.24
CA GLY A 442 10.06 -22.49 -9.41
C GLY A 442 8.55 -22.52 -9.14
N ALA A 443 8.07 -21.64 -8.27
CA ALA A 443 6.64 -21.41 -8.05
C ALA A 443 5.97 -20.56 -9.15
N GLY A 444 6.71 -20.08 -10.16
CA GLY A 444 6.20 -19.24 -11.24
C GLY A 444 6.23 -17.74 -10.95
N ILE A 445 6.78 -17.33 -9.80
CA ILE A 445 6.76 -15.93 -9.34
C ILE A 445 8.09 -15.25 -9.68
N MET A 446 8.05 -13.95 -9.98
CA MET A 446 9.22 -13.10 -10.20
C MET A 446 9.81 -12.66 -8.85
N PRO A 447 11.01 -13.13 -8.46
CA PRO A 447 11.64 -12.69 -7.23
C PRO A 447 12.25 -11.28 -7.38
N VAL A 448 12.05 -10.46 -6.36
CA VAL A 448 12.65 -9.14 -6.20
C VAL A 448 13.72 -9.20 -5.11
N LEU A 449 14.98 -9.00 -5.47
CA LEU A 449 16.12 -9.19 -4.56
C LEU A 449 16.74 -7.85 -4.19
N SER A 450 16.83 -7.56 -2.89
CA SER A 450 17.59 -6.42 -2.38
C SER A 450 19.08 -6.60 -2.68
N VAL A 451 19.74 -5.55 -3.18
CA VAL A 451 21.18 -5.55 -3.43
C VAL A 451 21.92 -5.07 -2.18
N ARG A 452 22.71 -5.97 -1.58
CA ARG A 452 23.41 -5.70 -0.31
C ARG A 452 24.29 -4.45 -0.38
N GLY A 453 24.18 -3.60 0.63
CA GLY A 453 24.98 -2.37 0.76
C GLY A 453 24.62 -1.27 -0.23
N SER A 454 23.45 -1.34 -0.86
CA SER A 454 22.94 -0.30 -1.76
C SER A 454 21.44 -0.10 -1.60
N ASN A 455 20.95 1.05 -2.03
CA ASN A 455 19.53 1.41 -2.05
C ASN A 455 18.82 0.90 -3.32
N ARG A 456 19.08 -0.36 -3.67
CA ARG A 456 18.65 -0.96 -4.94
C ARG A 456 18.01 -2.33 -4.71
N ALA A 457 17.07 -2.69 -5.57
CA ALA A 457 16.57 -4.06 -5.70
C ALA A 457 16.65 -4.51 -7.17
N ARG A 458 16.54 -5.81 -7.42
CA ARG A 458 16.57 -6.37 -8.78
C ARG A 458 15.47 -7.39 -8.96
N ILE A 459 14.67 -7.23 -10.02
CA ILE A 459 13.78 -8.28 -10.52
C ILE A 459 14.66 -9.28 -11.26
N VAL A 460 14.69 -10.54 -10.84
CA VAL A 460 15.65 -11.50 -11.43
C VAL A 460 15.38 -11.74 -12.91
N ARG A 461 14.10 -11.82 -13.29
CA ARG A 461 13.65 -11.89 -14.68
C ARG A 461 12.15 -11.61 -14.78
N LEU A 462 11.70 -11.19 -15.95
CA LEU A 462 10.29 -11.12 -16.29
C LEU A 462 9.80 -12.50 -16.77
N GLN A 463 8.81 -13.05 -16.08
CA GLN A 463 8.22 -14.35 -16.39
C GLN A 463 6.74 -14.39 -16.01
N SER A 464 5.99 -15.22 -16.71
CA SER A 464 4.64 -15.56 -16.30
C SER A 464 4.63 -16.68 -15.24
N ILE A 465 3.47 -16.92 -14.64
CA ILE A 465 3.26 -18.01 -13.68
C ILE A 465 3.16 -19.39 -14.33
N ALA A 466 3.14 -19.46 -15.66
CA ALA A 466 2.97 -20.71 -16.40
C ALA A 466 3.98 -21.78 -15.93
N GLU A 467 3.54 -23.04 -15.90
CA GLU A 467 4.40 -24.15 -15.49
C GLU A 467 5.69 -24.20 -16.32
N SER A 468 5.55 -24.02 -17.64
CA SER A 468 6.67 -23.82 -18.54
C SER A 468 7.10 -22.34 -18.49
N PRO A 469 8.38 -22.05 -18.18
CA PRO A 469 8.91 -20.68 -18.19
C PRO A 469 8.59 -19.94 -19.49
N THR A 470 7.69 -18.97 -19.40
CA THR A 470 7.22 -18.18 -20.54
C THR A 470 7.47 -16.71 -20.25
N ALA A 471 8.05 -15.99 -21.22
CA ALA A 471 8.25 -14.54 -21.11
C ALA A 471 6.90 -13.83 -21.14
N LEU A 472 6.79 -12.70 -20.46
CA LEU A 472 5.62 -11.84 -20.51
C LEU A 472 5.66 -11.07 -21.84
N THR A 473 4.78 -11.40 -22.80
CA THR A 473 4.77 -10.80 -24.15
C THR A 473 3.40 -10.29 -24.58
#